data_AF-A0A6S7F6H6-F1
#
_entry.id   AF-A0A6S7F6H6-F1
#
_cell.length_a   1.000
_cell.length_b   1.000
_cell.length_c   1.000
_cell.angle_alpha   90.00
_cell.angle_beta   90.00
_cell.angle_gamma   90.00
#
_symmetry.space_group_name_H-M   'P 1'
#
loop_
_entity.id
_entity.type
_entity.pdbx_description
1 polymer ?
#
loop_
_entity_poly.entity_id
_entity_poly.type
_entity_poly.pdbx_seq_one_letter_code
_entity_poly.pdbx_strand_id
1 'polypeptide(L)'
;MISTSDAYANVVAETKHWLNQAVIGLNLCPFAKAVQVKDQIRFAVSDATDAEGVLTDLQDELALLAEADPEQIDTTLLIIPDALDDFLEFNDFEDLSDRLLKRMRLVGELQVATFHPHFQFADTQPDDIDNYTNRSPYPILHLLREDSIDRAVESFPDAAEIYEKNIDTMRRLGLEGWKKLMTKA
;
A
#
# COMPACT_ATOMS: atom_id res chain seq x y z
N MET A 1 14.42 -12.63 -4.65
CA MET A 1 13.80 -13.53 -5.68
C MET A 1 12.50 -13.97 -5.04
N ILE A 2 11.37 -13.35 -5.43
CA ILE A 2 10.12 -13.36 -4.65
C ILE A 2 9.71 -14.78 -4.25
N SER A 3 9.83 -15.07 -2.96
CA SER A 3 9.71 -16.40 -2.41
C SER A 3 8.25 -16.84 -2.38
N THR A 4 7.88 -17.80 -3.23
CA THR A 4 6.57 -18.47 -3.21
C THR A 4 6.48 -19.55 -2.13
N SER A 5 7.29 -19.44 -1.07
CA SER A 5 7.33 -20.37 0.05
C SER A 5 6.07 -20.25 0.92
N ASP A 6 5.59 -21.36 1.46
CA ASP A 6 4.58 -21.40 2.54
C ASP A 6 4.93 -20.45 3.71
N ALA A 7 6.22 -20.08 3.86
CA ALA A 7 6.71 -19.12 4.85
C ALA A 7 5.98 -17.76 4.80
N TYR A 8 5.55 -17.30 3.63
CA TYR A 8 4.91 -15.98 3.47
C TYR A 8 3.40 -16.05 3.19
N ALA A 9 2.79 -17.24 3.23
CA ALA A 9 1.35 -17.39 3.06
C ALA A 9 0.56 -16.58 4.11
N ASN A 10 1.06 -16.52 5.35
CA ASN A 10 0.46 -15.73 6.42
C ASN A 10 0.56 -14.22 6.16
N VAL A 11 1.71 -13.75 5.66
CA VAL A 11 1.93 -12.33 5.33
C VAL A 11 0.94 -11.85 4.27
N VAL A 12 0.74 -12.64 3.21
CA VAL A 12 -0.24 -12.35 2.16
C VAL A 12 -1.66 -12.40 2.72
N ALA A 13 -1.99 -13.39 3.55
CA ALA A 13 -3.31 -13.52 4.15
C ALA A 13 -3.67 -12.33 5.07
N GLU A 14 -2.70 -11.85 5.85
CA GLU A 14 -2.87 -10.68 6.72
C GLU A 14 -3.01 -9.39 5.93
N THR A 15 -2.19 -9.22 4.90
CA THR A 15 -2.31 -8.07 3.99
C THR A 15 -3.65 -8.06 3.26
N LYS A 16 -4.13 -9.23 2.78
CA LYS A 16 -5.47 -9.36 2.19
C LYS A 16 -6.58 -9.07 3.20
N HIS A 17 -6.43 -9.51 4.45
CA HIS A 17 -7.41 -9.21 5.50
C HIS A 17 -7.48 -7.70 5.77
N TRP A 18 -6.33 -7.05 5.95
CA TRP A 18 -6.24 -5.59 6.08
C TRP A 18 -6.86 -4.85 4.90
N LEU A 19 -6.50 -5.23 3.67
CA LEU A 19 -7.06 -4.62 2.45
C LEU A 19 -8.59 -4.74 2.41
N ASN A 20 -9.12 -5.93 2.70
CA ASN A 20 -10.56 -6.17 2.63
C ASN A 20 -11.33 -5.48 3.77
N GLN A 21 -10.82 -5.50 5.00
CA GLN A 21 -11.52 -4.95 6.16
C GLN A 21 -11.33 -3.45 6.32
N ALA A 22 -10.10 -2.96 6.23
CA ALA A 22 -9.79 -1.55 6.43
C ALA A 22 -9.99 -0.77 5.12
N VAL A 23 -9.18 -1.04 4.09
CA VAL A 23 -9.14 -0.20 2.89
C VAL A 23 -10.48 -0.24 2.13
N ILE A 24 -11.02 -1.44 1.89
CA ILE A 24 -12.29 -1.62 1.17
C ILE A 24 -13.48 -1.53 2.13
N GLY A 25 -13.42 -2.22 3.27
CA GLY A 25 -14.54 -2.33 4.21
C GLY A 25 -14.93 -1.01 4.87
N LEU A 26 -13.96 -0.16 5.18
CA LEU A 26 -14.20 1.22 5.66
C LEU A 26 -14.27 2.24 4.52
N ASN A 27 -14.09 1.80 3.27
CA ASN A 27 -14.06 2.64 2.08
C ASN A 27 -13.01 3.77 2.18
N LEU A 28 -11.81 3.46 2.69
CA LEU A 28 -10.69 4.41 2.76
C LEU A 28 -10.11 4.71 1.37
N CYS A 29 -10.17 3.74 0.46
CA CYS A 29 -9.86 3.96 -0.94
C CYS A 29 -11.05 3.54 -1.79
N PRO A 30 -11.81 4.49 -2.38
CA PRO A 30 -12.98 4.16 -3.20
C PRO A 30 -12.63 3.37 -4.47
N PHE A 31 -11.36 3.39 -4.87
CA PHE A 31 -10.86 2.75 -6.08
C PHE A 31 -10.51 1.27 -5.88
N ALA A 32 -10.09 0.89 -4.67
CA ALA A 32 -9.54 -0.43 -4.36
C ALA A 32 -10.53 -1.57 -4.63
N LYS A 33 -11.83 -1.34 -4.43
CA LYS A 33 -12.86 -2.37 -4.61
C LYS A 33 -12.94 -2.88 -6.05
N ALA A 34 -12.85 -1.99 -7.03
CA ALA A 34 -12.99 -2.36 -8.44
C ALA A 34 -11.82 -3.25 -8.90
N VAL A 35 -10.60 -2.88 -8.53
CA VAL A 35 -9.37 -3.61 -8.84
C VAL A 35 -9.37 -4.98 -8.14
N GLN A 36 -9.77 -5.02 -6.87
CA GLN A 36 -9.85 -6.26 -6.09
C GLN A 36 -10.87 -7.25 -6.66
N VAL A 37 -12.07 -6.80 -7.06
CA VAL A 37 -13.12 -7.68 -7.62
C VAL A 37 -12.71 -8.26 -8.97
N LYS A 38 -11.86 -7.56 -9.71
CA LYS A 38 -11.30 -8.02 -10.99
C LYS A 38 -10.05 -8.89 -10.83
N ASP A 39 -9.59 -9.13 -9.60
CA ASP A 39 -8.36 -9.88 -9.29
C ASP A 39 -7.10 -9.27 -9.93
N GLN A 40 -7.04 -7.93 -9.99
CA GLN A 40 -5.97 -7.17 -10.65
C GLN A 40 -4.88 -6.68 -9.70
N ILE A 41 -4.90 -7.13 -8.44
CA ILE A 41 -3.91 -6.78 -7.42
C ILE A 41 -2.90 -7.91 -7.28
N ARG A 42 -1.65 -7.62 -7.63
CA ARG A 42 -0.53 -8.51 -7.36
C ARG A 42 -0.03 -8.31 -5.92
N PHE A 43 0.10 -9.40 -5.18
CA PHE A 43 0.72 -9.41 -3.85
C PHE A 43 2.11 -10.01 -3.97
N ALA A 44 3.14 -9.16 -3.91
CA ALA A 44 4.55 -9.56 -3.96
C ALA A 44 5.13 -9.50 -2.54
N VAL A 45 5.80 -10.55 -2.07
CA VAL A 45 6.46 -10.54 -0.76
C VAL A 45 7.97 -10.53 -0.95
N SER A 46 8.60 -9.47 -0.46
CA SER A 46 10.05 -9.26 -0.46
C SER A 46 10.72 -10.21 0.53
N ASP A 47 11.80 -10.87 0.11
CA ASP A 47 12.70 -11.65 0.97
C ASP A 47 13.94 -10.83 1.42
N ALA A 48 14.00 -9.55 1.05
CA ALA A 48 15.05 -8.65 1.48
C ALA A 48 15.02 -8.37 2.99
N THR A 49 16.22 -8.28 3.57
CA THR A 49 16.44 -7.96 5.00
C THR A 49 17.12 -6.59 5.19
N ASP A 50 17.28 -5.82 4.11
CA ASP A 50 17.87 -4.48 4.11
C ASP A 50 17.28 -3.60 2.98
N ALA A 51 17.57 -2.30 3.03
CA ALA A 51 17.05 -1.33 2.07
C ALA A 51 17.57 -1.53 0.64
N GLU A 52 18.78 -2.07 0.45
CA GLU A 52 19.35 -2.30 -0.88
C GLU A 52 18.63 -3.46 -1.59
N GLY A 53 18.34 -4.53 -0.85
CA GLY A 53 17.51 -5.63 -1.31
C GLY A 53 16.09 -5.16 -1.65
N VAL A 54 15.47 -4.37 -0.77
CA VAL A 54 14.12 -3.81 -1.04
C VAL A 54 14.13 -2.93 -2.30
N LEU A 55 15.18 -2.14 -2.53
CA LEU A 55 15.30 -1.32 -3.73
C LEU A 55 15.42 -2.17 -5.02
N THR A 56 16.07 -3.32 -4.92
CA THR A 56 16.17 -4.29 -6.02
C THR A 56 14.80 -4.92 -6.30
N ASP A 57 14.10 -5.38 -5.27
CA ASP A 57 12.76 -5.96 -5.40
C ASP A 57 11.75 -4.92 -5.94
N LEU A 58 11.85 -3.66 -5.50
CA LEU A 58 11.05 -2.55 -6.04
C LEU A 58 11.33 -2.32 -7.53
N GLN A 59 12.60 -2.36 -7.95
CA GLN A 59 12.97 -2.21 -9.36
C GLN A 59 12.36 -3.32 -10.22
N ASP A 60 12.42 -4.57 -9.76
CA ASP A 60 11.87 -5.71 -10.47
C ASP A 60 10.34 -5.62 -10.59
N GLU A 61 9.65 -5.24 -9.52
CA GLU A 61 8.19 -5.10 -9.54
C GLU A 61 7.71 -3.88 -10.35
N LEU A 62 8.47 -2.78 -10.37
CA LEU A 62 8.20 -1.64 -11.26
C LEU A 62 8.33 -2.04 -12.73
N ALA A 63 9.38 -2.78 -13.09
CA ALA A 63 9.57 -3.26 -14.45
C ALA A 63 8.46 -4.24 -14.85
N LEU A 64 8.11 -5.17 -13.96
CA LEU A 64 7.01 -6.11 -14.19
C LEU A 64 5.68 -5.39 -14.40
N LEU A 65 5.33 -4.44 -13.53
CA LEU A 65 4.07 -3.71 -13.65
C LEU A 65 4.03 -2.86 -14.93
N ALA A 66 5.15 -2.22 -15.30
CA ALA A 66 5.22 -1.44 -16.54
C ALA A 66 4.94 -2.29 -17.79
N GLU A 67 5.40 -3.55 -17.82
CA GLU A 67 5.23 -4.46 -18.96
C GLU A 67 3.92 -5.27 -18.92
N ALA A 68 3.34 -5.48 -17.73
CA ALA A 68 2.14 -6.30 -17.57
C ALA A 68 0.90 -5.65 -18.23
N ASP A 69 0.01 -6.51 -18.74
CA ASP A 69 -1.32 -6.09 -19.18
C ASP A 69 -2.13 -5.55 -17.98
N PRO A 70 -2.63 -4.30 -18.01
CA PRO A 70 -3.46 -3.73 -16.95
C PRO A 70 -4.75 -4.52 -16.68
N GLU A 71 -5.22 -5.32 -17.64
CA GLU A 71 -6.36 -6.20 -17.41
C GLU A 71 -6.01 -7.39 -16.49
N GLN A 72 -4.72 -7.75 -16.41
CA GLN A 72 -4.21 -8.83 -15.56
C GLN A 72 -3.61 -8.30 -14.25
N ILE A 73 -2.80 -7.25 -14.31
CA ILE A 73 -2.14 -6.62 -13.16
C ILE A 73 -2.24 -5.11 -13.30
N ASP A 74 -3.12 -4.52 -12.52
CA ASP A 74 -3.32 -3.07 -12.48
C ASP A 74 -2.45 -2.43 -11.39
N THR A 75 -2.26 -3.12 -10.25
CA THR A 75 -1.45 -2.63 -9.14
C THR A 75 -0.65 -3.76 -8.48
N THR A 76 0.47 -3.40 -7.84
CA THR A 76 1.28 -4.32 -7.03
C THR A 76 1.38 -3.80 -5.60
N LEU A 77 1.09 -4.66 -4.63
CA LEU A 77 1.48 -4.46 -3.23
C LEU A 77 2.77 -5.24 -2.98
N LEU A 78 3.90 -4.53 -2.90
CA LEU A 78 5.17 -5.09 -2.47
C LEU A 78 5.24 -5.02 -0.94
N ILE A 79 5.18 -6.19 -0.31
CA ILE A 79 5.08 -6.39 1.14
C ILE A 79 6.48 -6.74 1.66
N ILE A 80 6.94 -6.02 2.68
CA ILE A 80 8.33 -6.09 3.16
C ILE A 80 8.32 -6.50 4.65
N PRO A 81 8.17 -7.81 4.94
CA PRO A 81 8.03 -8.26 6.33
C PRO A 81 9.35 -8.27 7.13
N ASP A 82 10.50 -8.34 6.44
CA ASP A 82 11.79 -8.63 7.06
C ASP A 82 12.80 -7.45 6.99
N ALA A 83 12.35 -6.27 6.53
CA ALA A 83 13.18 -5.04 6.43
C ALA A 83 12.33 -3.78 6.65
N LEU A 84 13.00 -2.65 6.92
CA LEU A 84 12.37 -1.32 7.06
C LEU A 84 11.24 -1.26 8.12
N ASP A 85 11.43 -1.94 9.27
CA ASP A 85 10.50 -1.90 10.41
C ASP A 85 10.55 -0.55 11.16
N ASP A 86 11.67 0.15 11.10
CA ASP A 86 11.78 1.52 11.60
C ASP A 86 11.10 2.50 10.64
N PHE A 87 10.12 3.24 11.15
CA PHE A 87 9.33 4.15 10.32
C PHE A 87 10.15 5.29 9.72
N LEU A 88 11.18 5.80 10.42
CA LEU A 88 11.99 6.89 9.89
C LEU A 88 12.88 6.40 8.75
N GLU A 89 13.48 5.21 8.89
CA GLU A 89 14.22 4.57 7.80
C GLU A 89 13.32 4.28 6.59
N PHE A 90 12.09 3.81 6.83
CA PHE A 90 11.10 3.60 5.78
C PHE A 90 10.64 4.90 5.12
N ASN A 91 10.46 5.97 5.89
CA ASN A 91 10.08 7.28 5.37
C ASN A 91 11.19 7.88 4.49
N ASP A 92 12.46 7.71 4.88
CA ASP A 92 13.61 8.09 4.04
C ASP A 92 13.72 7.24 2.76
N PHE A 93 13.12 6.05 2.74
CA PHE A 93 13.07 5.18 1.56
C PHE A 93 12.11 5.68 0.47
N GLU A 94 11.12 6.50 0.79
CA GLU A 94 10.23 7.14 -0.20
C GLU A 94 11.04 7.91 -1.24
N ASP A 95 12.04 8.64 -0.75
CA ASP A 95 13.01 9.42 -1.51
C ASP A 95 13.84 8.55 -2.49
N LEU A 96 14.15 7.30 -2.10
CA LEU A 96 14.82 6.32 -2.95
C LEU A 96 13.89 5.78 -4.05
N SER A 97 12.62 5.53 -3.69
CA SER A 97 11.58 5.08 -4.62
C SER A 97 11.36 6.09 -5.74
N ASP A 98 11.26 7.37 -5.39
CA ASP A 98 11.15 8.49 -6.32
C ASP A 98 12.33 8.61 -7.28
N ARG A 99 13.55 8.45 -6.76
CA ARG A 99 14.77 8.45 -7.58
C ARG A 99 14.82 7.26 -8.53
N LEU A 100 14.29 6.11 -8.12
CA LEU A 100 14.23 4.92 -8.95
C LEU A 100 13.23 5.09 -10.09
N LEU A 101 12.01 5.58 -9.83
CA LEU A 101 11.01 5.91 -10.86
C LEU A 101 11.59 6.84 -11.93
N LYS A 102 12.29 7.91 -11.50
CA LYS A 102 12.97 8.86 -12.40
C LYS A 102 14.03 8.17 -13.27
N ARG A 103 14.83 7.29 -12.68
CA ARG A 103 15.89 6.55 -13.38
C ARG A 103 15.33 5.59 -14.42
N MET A 104 14.22 4.93 -14.10
CA MET A 104 13.51 4.00 -14.98
C MET A 104 12.62 4.71 -16.00
N ARG A 105 12.46 6.04 -15.91
CA ARG A 105 11.59 6.87 -16.75
C ARG A 105 10.10 6.50 -16.62
N LEU A 106 9.69 6.08 -15.42
CA LEU A 106 8.31 5.68 -15.12
C LEU A 106 7.50 6.81 -14.44
N VAL A 107 8.09 7.99 -14.24
CA VAL A 107 7.38 9.17 -13.71
C VAL A 107 6.30 9.60 -14.71
N GLY A 108 5.07 9.78 -14.23
CA GLY A 108 3.92 10.06 -15.10
C GLY A 108 3.23 8.78 -15.60
N GLU A 109 3.80 7.61 -15.35
CA GLU A 109 3.22 6.31 -15.73
C GLU A 109 2.87 5.47 -14.49
N LEU A 110 3.83 5.37 -13.57
CA LEU A 110 3.68 4.67 -12.29
C LEU A 110 4.06 5.57 -11.12
N GLN A 111 3.37 5.38 -10.00
CA GLN A 111 3.69 5.99 -8.72
C GLN A 111 3.79 4.94 -7.61
N VAL A 112 4.48 5.28 -6.52
CA VAL A 112 4.61 4.44 -5.32
C VAL A 112 3.97 5.16 -4.14
N ALA A 113 2.91 4.57 -3.59
CA ALA A 113 2.31 4.99 -2.34
C ALA A 113 2.82 4.13 -1.18
N THR A 114 2.98 4.71 0.01
CA THR A 114 3.63 4.06 1.15
C THR A 114 2.64 3.78 2.28
N PHE A 115 2.76 2.60 2.90
CA PHE A 115 2.02 2.20 4.10
C PHE A 115 2.97 1.55 5.08
N HIS A 116 2.80 1.82 6.37
CA HIS A 116 3.72 1.33 7.41
C HIS A 116 2.99 1.01 8.73
N PRO A 117 3.37 -0.05 9.49
CA PRO A 117 2.72 -0.38 10.77
C PRO A 117 2.79 0.75 11.79
N HIS A 118 3.89 1.50 11.74
CA HIS A 118 4.15 2.65 12.60
C HIS A 118 3.97 3.99 11.89
N PHE A 119 3.21 4.03 10.78
CA PHE A 119 2.93 5.29 10.08
C PHE A 119 2.42 6.35 11.08
N GLN A 120 2.95 7.57 10.93
CA GLN A 120 2.60 8.73 11.73
C GLN A 120 2.65 9.99 10.86
N PHE A 121 1.55 10.75 10.85
CA PHE A 121 1.55 12.09 10.25
C PHE A 121 2.36 13.07 11.11
N ALA A 122 2.98 14.08 10.49
CA ALA A 122 3.84 15.03 11.18
C ALA A 122 3.19 15.72 12.40
N ASP A 123 1.88 15.98 12.32
CA ASP A 123 1.12 16.73 13.34
C ASP A 123 0.32 15.85 14.32
N THR A 124 0.53 14.53 14.32
CA THR A 124 -0.19 13.58 15.19
C THR A 124 0.70 12.95 16.25
N GLN A 125 0.09 12.35 17.28
CA GLN A 125 0.76 11.47 18.23
C GLN A 125 0.80 10.02 17.70
N PRO A 126 1.74 9.18 18.16
CA PRO A 126 1.85 7.79 17.69
C PRO A 126 0.58 6.94 17.83
N ASP A 127 -0.27 7.21 18.82
CA ASP A 127 -1.50 6.41 19.03
C ASP A 127 -2.77 7.06 18.43
N ASP A 128 -2.63 8.17 17.70
CA ASP A 128 -3.77 8.83 17.09
C ASP A 128 -4.38 7.96 15.99
N ILE A 129 -5.70 7.82 16.03
CA ILE A 129 -6.46 6.98 15.10
C ILE A 129 -6.36 7.47 13.64
N ASP A 130 -6.09 8.75 13.45
CA ASP A 130 -5.88 9.39 12.16
C ASP A 130 -4.73 8.72 11.38
N ASN A 131 -3.68 8.27 12.07
CA ASN A 131 -2.54 7.58 11.43
C ASN A 131 -2.94 6.26 10.77
N TYR A 132 -4.03 5.64 11.24
CA TYR A 132 -4.47 4.33 10.75
C TYR A 132 -5.10 4.38 9.35
N THR A 133 -5.26 5.57 8.75
CA THR A 133 -5.55 5.66 7.31
C THR A 133 -4.42 5.09 6.45
N ASN A 134 -3.18 5.12 6.97
CA ASN A 134 -1.97 4.70 6.27
C ASN A 134 -1.19 3.61 7.03
N ARG A 135 -1.73 3.11 8.16
CA ARG A 135 -1.17 1.94 8.83
C ARG A 135 -1.56 0.64 8.13
N SER A 136 -0.59 -0.24 8.03
CA SER A 136 -0.66 -1.56 7.41
C SER A 136 -0.07 -2.62 8.35
N PRO A 137 -0.32 -3.92 8.09
CA PRO A 137 0.28 -5.00 8.89
C PRO A 137 1.80 -5.10 8.74
N TYR A 138 2.35 -4.65 7.60
CA TYR A 138 3.77 -4.64 7.27
C TYR A 138 4.14 -3.35 6.53
N PRO A 139 5.41 -2.97 6.45
CA PRO A 139 5.86 -1.99 5.46
C PRO A 139 5.44 -2.44 4.05
N ILE A 140 4.76 -1.57 3.33
CA ILE A 140 4.21 -1.86 1.99
C ILE A 140 4.49 -0.68 1.06
N LEU A 141 5.02 -1.02 -0.11
CA LEU A 141 5.10 -0.12 -1.27
C LEU A 141 4.00 -0.52 -2.25
N HIS A 142 3.04 0.38 -2.47
CA HIS A 142 1.92 0.19 -3.38
C HIS A 142 2.24 0.85 -4.72
N LEU A 143 2.56 0.04 -5.72
CA LEU A 143 2.84 0.48 -7.07
C LEU A 143 1.51 0.60 -7.83
N LEU A 144 1.27 1.77 -8.39
CA LEU A 144 0.01 2.17 -9.00
C LEU A 144 0.25 2.76 -10.38
N ARG A 145 -0.64 2.48 -11.33
CA ARG A 145 -0.67 3.18 -12.63
C ARG A 145 -1.35 4.53 -12.50
N GLU A 146 -0.69 5.59 -12.96
CA GLU A 146 -1.27 6.94 -12.95
C GLU A 146 -2.56 7.00 -13.80
N ASP A 147 -2.57 6.37 -14.99
CA ASP A 147 -3.77 6.24 -15.84
C ASP A 147 -4.96 5.57 -15.12
N SER A 148 -4.70 4.60 -14.24
CA SER A 148 -5.78 3.93 -13.48
C SER A 148 -6.31 4.81 -12.37
N ILE A 149 -5.45 5.61 -11.74
CA ILE A 149 -5.85 6.62 -10.75
C ILE A 149 -6.67 7.72 -11.43
N ASP A 150 -6.21 8.26 -12.55
CA ASP A 150 -6.89 9.34 -13.27
C ASP A 150 -8.30 8.93 -13.69
N ARG A 151 -8.45 7.75 -14.30
CA ARG A 151 -9.78 7.19 -14.66
C ARG A 151 -10.68 7.01 -13.44
N ALA A 152 -10.09 6.63 -12.31
CA ALA A 152 -10.83 6.48 -11.08
C ALA A 152 -11.26 7.86 -10.55
N VAL A 153 -10.38 8.85 -10.49
CA VAL A 153 -10.68 10.23 -10.06
C VAL A 153 -11.77 10.86 -10.94
N GLU A 154 -11.71 10.70 -12.26
CA GLU A 154 -12.76 11.17 -13.18
C GLU A 154 -14.15 10.60 -12.86
N SER A 155 -14.19 9.38 -12.33
CA SER A 155 -15.42 8.69 -11.94
C SER A 155 -15.90 9.06 -10.52
N PHE A 156 -15.10 9.78 -9.74
CA PHE A 156 -15.37 10.13 -8.34
C PHE A 156 -15.21 11.66 -8.11
N PRO A 157 -16.32 12.43 -8.16
CA PRO A 157 -16.29 13.90 -8.08
C PRO A 157 -15.61 14.46 -6.81
N ASP A 158 -15.62 13.68 -5.73
CA ASP A 158 -15.14 14.10 -4.42
C ASP A 158 -13.75 13.55 -4.09
N ALA A 159 -12.91 13.24 -5.09
CA ALA A 159 -11.57 12.69 -4.85
C ALA A 159 -10.71 13.57 -3.93
N ALA A 160 -10.88 14.89 -4.01
CA ALA A 160 -10.21 15.86 -3.13
C ALA A 160 -10.60 15.73 -1.65
N GLU A 161 -11.79 15.18 -1.36
CA GLU A 161 -12.30 15.01 0.01
C GLU A 161 -11.92 13.64 0.62
N ILE A 162 -11.26 12.74 -0.14
CA ILE A 162 -10.93 11.39 0.33
C ILE A 162 -10.13 11.45 1.64
N TYR A 163 -9.14 12.34 1.71
CA TYR A 163 -8.33 12.49 2.91
C TYR A 163 -9.18 12.84 4.14
N GLU A 164 -10.01 13.88 4.06
CA GLU A 164 -10.85 14.32 5.17
C GLU A 164 -11.89 13.25 5.55
N LYS A 165 -12.52 12.61 4.56
CA LYS A 165 -13.47 11.50 4.76
C LYS A 165 -12.84 10.30 5.45
N ASN A 166 -11.59 9.99 5.13
CA ASN A 166 -10.84 8.91 5.75
C ASN A 166 -10.57 9.21 7.22
N ILE A 167 -10.08 10.42 7.51
CA ILE A 167 -9.83 10.89 8.87
C ILE A 167 -11.12 10.83 9.71
N ASP A 168 -12.24 11.36 9.20
CA ASP A 168 -13.52 11.31 9.90
C ASP A 168 -14.05 9.88 10.11
N THR A 169 -13.82 9.00 9.15
CA THR A 169 -14.16 7.58 9.27
C THR A 169 -13.35 6.90 10.37
N MET A 170 -12.04 7.17 10.41
CA MET A 170 -11.15 6.65 11.45
C MET A 170 -11.50 7.19 12.83
N ARG A 171 -11.81 8.48 12.96
CA ARG A 171 -12.26 9.11 14.21
C ARG A 171 -13.56 8.51 14.73
N ARG A 172 -14.54 8.25 13.84
CA ARG A 172 -15.81 7.59 14.21
C ARG A 172 -15.61 6.14 14.65
N LEU A 173 -14.67 5.43 14.02
CA LEU A 173 -14.34 4.04 14.37
C LEU A 173 -13.63 3.96 15.73
N GLY A 174 -12.64 4.82 15.95
CA GLY A 174 -11.78 4.81 17.12
C GLY A 174 -10.87 3.57 17.21
N LEU A 175 -9.92 3.59 18.14
CA LEU A 175 -8.95 2.49 18.35
C LEU A 175 -9.63 1.17 18.72
N GLU A 176 -10.70 1.21 19.52
CA GLU A 176 -11.43 0.00 19.90
C GLU A 176 -12.19 -0.62 18.72
N GLY A 177 -12.74 0.21 17.83
CA GLY A 177 -13.34 -0.27 16.59
C GLY A 177 -12.30 -0.89 15.66
N TRP A 178 -11.14 -0.24 15.54
CA TRP A 178 -10.02 -0.76 14.74
C TRP A 178 -9.52 -2.12 15.24
N LYS A 179 -9.28 -2.28 16.54
CA LYS A 179 -8.83 -3.56 17.13
C LYS A 179 -9.82 -4.70 16.85
N LYS A 180 -11.13 -4.43 16.99
CA LYS A 180 -12.17 -5.41 16.68
C LYS A 180 -12.19 -5.77 15.20
N LEU A 181 -12.01 -4.78 14.33
CA LEU A 181 -11.97 -4.98 12.87
C LEU A 181 -10.79 -5.85 12.44
N MET A 182 -9.63 -5.73 13.11
CA MET A 182 -8.42 -6.49 12.80
C MET A 182 -8.34 -7.86 13.51
N THR A 183 -9.29 -8.18 14.40
CA THR A 183 -9.32 -9.48 15.07
C THR A 183 -9.86 -10.51 14.08
N LYS A 184 -9.03 -11.47 13.66
CA LYS A 184 -9.46 -12.61 12.84
C LYS A 184 -10.58 -13.36 13.59
N ALA A 185 -11.72 -13.56 12.94
CA ALA A 185 -12.86 -14.32 13.49
C ALA A 185 -12.53 -15.81 13.66
#